data_AF-A7RTP1-F1
#
_entry.id   AF-A7RTP1-F1
#
_cell.length_a   1.000
_cell.length_b   1.000
_cell.length_c   1.000
_cell.angle_alpha   90.00
_cell.angle_beta   90.00
_cell.angle_gamma   90.00
#
_symmetry.space_group_name_H-M   'P 1'
#
loop_
_entity.id
_entity.type
_entity.pdbx_description
1 polymer ?
#
loop_
_entity_poly.entity_id
_entity_poly.type
_entity_poly.pdbx_seq_one_letter_code
_entity_poly.pdbx_strand_id
1 'polypeptide(L)'
;LVLAVFIIIVNTWVLVLFSKKLSLRNITNTVLCSLAVSDMLTGYLSIPMFVVCNVIRNTPTCIMSDVFLRFTSISTVAHLLAVTVDRYLAIMHALRYHMIVTRRRAYIVLFLIWVTSVFMSLV
;
A
#
# COMPACT_ATOMS: atom_id res chain seq x y z
N LEU A 1 -4.00 7.93 -17.22
CA LEU A 1 -3.89 9.25 -16.55
C LEU A 1 -5.14 9.61 -15.76
N VAL A 2 -6.34 9.58 -16.34
CA VAL A 2 -7.61 9.81 -15.59
C VAL A 2 -7.71 8.90 -14.35
N LEU A 3 -7.43 7.60 -14.52
CA LEU A 3 -7.39 6.65 -13.40
C LEU A 3 -6.37 7.04 -12.32
N ALA A 4 -5.17 7.50 -12.70
CA ALA A 4 -4.14 7.93 -11.76
C ALA A 4 -4.59 9.13 -10.92
N VAL A 5 -5.24 10.11 -11.56
CA VAL A 5 -5.81 11.28 -10.86
C VAL A 5 -6.86 10.82 -9.84
N PHE A 6 -7.76 9.93 -10.23
CA PHE A 6 -8.79 9.41 -9.32
C PHE A 6 -8.18 8.65 -8.13
N ILE A 7 -7.20 7.77 -8.39
CA ILE A 7 -6.45 7.04 -7.36
C ILE A 7 -5.82 8.01 -6.36
N ILE A 8 -5.15 9.06 -6.85
CA ILE A 8 -4.50 10.05 -5.99
C ILE A 8 -5.53 10.79 -5.13
N ILE A 9 -6.62 11.26 -5.73
CA ILE A 9 -7.66 12.02 -5.00
C ILE A 9 -8.26 11.17 -3.88
N VAL A 10 -8.69 9.94 -4.19
CA VAL A 10 -9.35 9.05 -3.23
C VAL A 10 -8.40 8.69 -2.09
N ASN A 11 -7.16 8.30 -2.40
CA ASN A 11 -6.20 7.92 -1.36
C ASN A 11 -5.71 9.10 -0.53
N THR A 12 -5.58 10.28 -1.13
CA THR A 12 -5.32 11.52 -0.39
C THR A 12 -6.47 11.80 0.60
N TRP A 13 -7.72 11.62 0.17
CA TRP A 13 -8.88 11.77 1.05
C TRP A 13 -8.84 10.79 2.23
N VAL A 14 -8.48 9.53 2.00
CA VAL A 14 -8.29 8.52 3.07
C VAL A 14 -7.27 9.01 4.10
N LEU A 15 -6.10 9.49 3.65
CA LEU A 15 -5.06 10.01 4.53
C LEU A 15 -5.48 11.27 5.29
N VAL A 16 -6.23 12.17 4.64
CA VAL A 16 -6.79 13.37 5.26
C VAL A 16 -7.78 13.00 6.37
N LEU A 17 -8.69 12.06 6.12
CA LEU A 17 -9.65 11.60 7.13
C LEU A 17 -8.96 10.97 8.33
N PHE A 18 -7.97 10.10 8.11
CA PHE A 18 -7.18 9.50 9.19
C PHE A 18 -6.45 10.56 10.02
N SER A 19 -5.87 11.55 9.35
CA SER A 19 -5.16 12.66 10.00
C SER A 19 -6.12 13.53 10.84
N LYS A 20 -7.32 13.80 10.35
CA LYS A 20 -8.30 14.71 10.99
C LYS A 20 -9.13 14.05 12.09
N LYS A 21 -9.40 12.74 12.02
CA LYS A 21 -10.30 12.06 12.96
C LYS A 21 -9.54 11.15 13.92
N LEU A 22 -9.40 11.59 15.17
CA LEU A 22 -8.77 10.79 16.24
C LEU A 22 -9.45 9.43 16.46
N SER A 23 -10.77 9.36 16.29
CA SER A 23 -11.54 8.10 16.39
C SER A 23 -11.12 7.06 15.35
N LEU A 24 -10.51 7.48 14.23
CA LEU A 24 -10.01 6.59 13.19
C LEU A 24 -8.57 6.12 13.45
N ARG A 25 -7.87 6.59 14.48
CA ARG A 25 -6.44 6.25 14.73
C ARG A 25 -6.27 4.91 15.47
N ASN A 26 -6.80 3.85 14.87
CA ASN A 26 -6.63 2.47 15.31
C ASN A 26 -5.64 1.70 14.43
N ILE A 27 -5.28 0.48 14.85
CA ILE A 27 -4.24 -0.33 14.20
C ILE A 27 -4.64 -0.69 12.76
N THR A 28 -5.88 -1.13 12.57
CA THR A 28 -6.44 -1.46 11.26
C THR A 28 -6.34 -0.29 10.28
N ASN A 29 -6.69 0.91 10.74
CA ASN A 29 -6.65 2.10 9.92
C ASN A 29 -5.22 2.57 9.64
N THR A 30 -4.24 2.26 10.50
CA THR A 30 -2.82 2.45 10.18
C THR A 30 -2.41 1.59 8.99
N VAL A 31 -2.87 0.33 8.89
CA VAL A 31 -2.61 -0.53 7.73
C VAL A 31 -3.27 0.04 6.47
N LEU A 32 -4.53 0.50 6.58
CA LEU A 32 -5.23 1.17 5.47
C LEU A 32 -4.51 2.44 5.01
N CYS A 33 -3.91 3.21 5.92
CA CYS A 33 -3.11 4.37 5.53
C CYS A 33 -1.84 3.99 4.78
N SER A 34 -1.16 2.92 5.21
CA SER A 34 0.02 2.41 4.50
C SER A 34 -0.35 1.92 3.10
N LEU A 35 -1.50 1.24 2.97
CA LEU A 35 -2.06 0.86 1.67
C LEU A 35 -2.35 2.10 0.80
N ALA A 36 -2.99 3.14 1.37
CA ALA A 36 -3.27 4.38 0.64
C ALA A 36 -1.99 5.08 0.14
N VAL A 37 -0.89 5.02 0.92
CA VAL A 37 0.43 5.52 0.47
C VAL A 37 0.96 4.69 -0.69
N SER A 38 0.84 3.36 -0.64
CA SER A 38 1.20 2.46 -1.76
C SER A 38 0.40 2.78 -3.03
N ASP A 39 -0.90 3.04 -2.89
CA ASP A 39 -1.76 3.40 -4.02
C ASP A 39 -1.42 4.78 -4.59
N MET A 40 -1.05 5.75 -3.73
CA MET A 40 -0.53 7.04 -4.19
C MET A 40 0.75 6.87 -5.01
N LEU A 41 1.67 5.99 -4.59
CA LEU A 41 2.88 5.69 -5.38
C LEU A 41 2.52 5.08 -6.74
N THR A 42 1.49 4.23 -6.80
CA THR A 42 0.96 3.71 -8.07
C THR A 42 0.45 4.82 -8.97
N GLY A 43 -0.32 5.76 -8.41
CA GLY A 43 -0.85 6.91 -9.13
C GLY A 43 0.22 7.89 -9.63
N TYR A 44 1.21 8.21 -8.80
CA TYR A 44 2.25 9.19 -9.11
C TYR A 44 3.39 8.62 -9.95
N LEU A 45 3.76 7.35 -9.77
CA LEU A 45 4.96 6.76 -10.35
C LEU A 45 4.63 5.65 -11.34
N SER A 46 3.96 4.58 -10.91
CA SER A 46 3.77 3.38 -11.75
C SER A 46 2.97 3.69 -13.02
N ILE A 47 1.83 4.37 -12.90
CA ILE A 47 0.98 4.66 -14.06
C ILE A 47 1.67 5.63 -15.04
N PRO A 48 2.25 6.78 -14.61
CA PRO A 48 2.98 7.64 -15.53
C PRO A 48 4.17 6.94 -16.18
N MET A 49 4.99 6.19 -15.44
CA MET A 49 6.15 5.47 -16.00
C MET A 49 5.72 4.43 -17.03
N PHE A 50 4.62 3.72 -16.78
CA PHE A 50 4.06 2.78 -17.75
C PHE A 50 3.64 3.49 -19.05
N VAL A 51 2.98 4.64 -18.96
CA VAL A 51 2.61 5.44 -20.14
C VAL A 51 3.84 5.91 -20.89
N VAL A 52 4.85 6.44 -20.18
CA VAL A 52 6.09 6.93 -20.81
C VAL A 52 6.85 5.79 -21.50
N CYS A 53 6.94 4.60 -20.90
CA CYS A 53 7.53 3.43 -21.57
C CYS A 53 6.80 3.09 -22.87
N ASN A 54 5.47 3.13 -22.91
CA ASN A 54 4.71 2.82 -24.12
C ASN A 54 4.87 3.86 -25.24
N VAL A 55 5.12 5.12 -24.87
CA VAL A 55 5.29 6.24 -25.81
C VAL A 55 6.74 6.32 -26.31
N ILE A 56 7.72 6.41 -25.41
CA ILE A 56 9.13 6.62 -25.76
C ILE A 56 9.79 5.30 -26.17
N ARG A 57 9.36 4.18 -25.58
CA ARG A 57 9.90 2.82 -25.82
C ARG A 57 11.40 2.70 -25.58
N ASN A 58 11.93 3.51 -24.66
CA ASN A 58 13.32 3.44 -24.26
C ASN A 58 13.52 2.35 -23.19
N THR A 59 14.55 1.53 -23.35
CA THR A 59 14.88 0.40 -22.48
C THR A 59 14.96 0.76 -20.98
N PRO A 60 15.74 1.76 -20.53
CA PRO A 60 15.83 2.12 -19.11
C PRO A 60 14.48 2.55 -18.53
N THR A 61 13.68 3.31 -19.28
CA THR A 61 12.36 3.76 -18.81
C THR A 61 11.39 2.58 -18.66
N CYS A 62 11.45 1.62 -19.60
CA CYS A 62 10.64 0.42 -19.52
C CYS A 62 11.06 -0.50 -18.36
N ILE A 63 12.35 -0.65 -18.10
CA ILE A 63 12.86 -1.38 -16.91
C ILE A 63 12.35 -0.72 -15.63
N MET A 64 12.47 0.61 -15.51
CA MET A 64 11.94 1.33 -14.34
C MET A 64 10.43 1.14 -14.20
N SER A 65 9.68 1.19 -15.31
CA SER A 65 8.23 0.97 -15.29
C SER A 65 7.86 -0.43 -14.80
N ASP A 66 8.61 -1.46 -15.21
CA ASP A 66 8.40 -2.85 -14.77
C ASP A 66 8.68 -3.00 -13.27
N VAL A 67 9.79 -2.44 -12.79
CA VAL A 67 10.15 -2.44 -11.36
C VAL A 67 9.07 -1.75 -10.53
N PHE A 68 8.59 -0.57 -10.95
CA PHE A 68 7.51 0.13 -10.24
C PHE A 68 6.19 -0.65 -10.25
N LEU A 69 5.82 -1.26 -11.38
CA LEU A 69 4.62 -2.09 -11.47
C LEU A 69 4.70 -3.31 -10.56
N ARG A 70 5.84 -4.03 -10.54
CA ARG A 70 6.08 -5.16 -9.64
C ARG A 70 6.00 -4.72 -8.19
N PHE A 71 6.72 -3.66 -7.83
CA PHE A 71 6.72 -3.09 -6.50
C PHE A 71 5.31 -2.78 -6.00
N THR A 72 4.53 -2.02 -6.78
CA THR A 72 3.17 -1.65 -6.37
C THR A 72 2.23 -2.84 -6.32
N SER A 73 2.38 -3.82 -7.21
CA SER A 73 1.55 -5.03 -7.21
C SER A 73 1.80 -5.87 -5.94
N ILE A 74 3.07 -6.13 -5.62
CA ILE A 74 3.46 -6.92 -4.44
C ILE A 74 3.07 -6.19 -3.16
N SER A 75 3.34 -4.89 -3.08
CA SER A 75 2.95 -4.05 -1.95
C SER A 75 1.44 -4.08 -1.74
N THR A 76 0.64 -3.91 -2.78
CA THR A 76 -0.83 -3.92 -2.69
C THR A 76 -1.34 -5.26 -2.17
N VAL A 77 -0.88 -6.37 -2.74
CA VAL A 77 -1.28 -7.72 -2.31
C VAL A 77 -0.90 -7.98 -0.86
N ALA A 78 0.32 -7.61 -0.45
CA ALA A 78 0.80 -7.82 0.92
C ALA A 78 0.04 -6.95 1.94
N HIS A 79 -0.29 -5.71 1.60
CA HIS A 79 -1.15 -4.86 2.43
C HIS A 79 -2.58 -5.41 2.52
N LEU A 80 -3.18 -5.87 1.41
CA LEU A 80 -4.50 -6.51 1.41
C LEU A 80 -4.51 -7.78 2.26
N LEU A 81 -3.45 -8.59 2.18
CA LEU A 81 -3.28 -9.75 3.05
C LEU A 81 -3.23 -9.34 4.53
N ALA A 82 -2.46 -8.30 4.87
CA ALA A 82 -2.39 -7.80 6.24
C ALA A 82 -3.75 -7.31 6.76
N VAL A 83 -4.52 -6.58 5.93
CA VAL A 83 -5.90 -6.17 6.27
C VAL A 83 -6.78 -7.40 6.47
N THR A 84 -6.70 -8.38 5.58
CA THR A 84 -7.50 -9.60 5.66
C THR A 84 -7.19 -10.41 6.92
N VAL A 85 -5.91 -10.58 7.24
CA VAL A 85 -5.46 -11.26 8.47
C VAL A 85 -5.92 -10.50 9.71
N ASP A 86 -5.81 -9.16 9.73
CA ASP A 86 -6.31 -8.35 10.84
C ASP A 86 -7.82 -8.56 11.07
N ARG A 87 -8.62 -8.53 9.99
CA ARG A 87 -10.08 -8.79 10.06
C ARG A 87 -10.37 -10.22 10.51
N TYR A 88 -9.64 -11.19 9.99
CA TYR A 88 -9.76 -12.59 10.39
C TYR A 88 -9.50 -12.77 11.90
N LEU A 89 -8.42 -12.19 12.43
CA LEU A 89 -8.10 -12.23 13.86
C LEU A 89 -9.15 -11.53 14.71
N ALA A 90 -9.69 -10.40 14.24
CA ALA A 90 -10.75 -9.69 14.96
C ALA A 90 -12.03 -10.51 15.10
N ILE A 91 -12.39 -11.28 14.06
CA ILE A 91 -13.60 -12.11 14.05
C ILE A 91 -13.38 -13.43 14.81
N MET A 92 -12.35 -14.19 14.47
CA MET A 92 -12.12 -15.53 15.02
C MET A 92 -11.54 -15.52 16.44
N HIS A 93 -10.82 -14.45 16.80
CA HIS A 93 -10.14 -14.33 18.09
C HIS A 93 -10.53 -13.04 18.83
N ALA A 94 -11.81 -12.67 18.81
CA ALA A 94 -12.32 -11.44 19.40
C ALA A 94 -11.79 -11.14 20.82
N LEU A 95 -11.82 -12.12 21.74
CA LEU A 95 -11.35 -11.96 23.12
C LEU A 95 -9.82 -11.82 23.26
N ARG A 96 -9.05 -12.35 22.30
CA ARG A 96 -7.58 -12.31 22.31
C ARG A 96 -7.01 -11.26 21.34
N TYR A 97 -7.85 -10.63 20.52
CA TYR A 97 -7.44 -9.71 19.46
C TYR A 97 -6.52 -8.61 19.99
N HIS A 98 -6.89 -7.94 21.09
CA HIS A 98 -6.11 -6.86 21.68
C HIS A 98 -4.74 -7.30 22.23
N MET A 99 -4.56 -8.60 22.56
CA MET A 99 -3.26 -9.15 22.97
C MET A 99 -2.40 -9.55 21.77
N ILE A 100 -3.03 -9.97 20.67
CA ILE A 100 -2.34 -10.42 19.46
C ILE A 100 -1.90 -9.22 18.61
N VAL A 101 -2.84 -8.32 18.34
CA VAL A 101 -2.67 -7.17 17.45
C VAL A 101 -2.29 -5.94 18.26
N THR A 102 -1.00 -5.62 18.25
CA THR A 102 -0.44 -4.46 18.95
C THR A 102 0.16 -3.47 17.95
N ARG A 103 0.22 -2.19 18.31
CA ARG A 103 0.79 -1.14 17.45
C ARG A 103 2.23 -1.46 17.01
N ARG A 104 3.07 -1.95 17.93
CA ARG A 104 4.45 -2.33 17.62
C ARG A 104 4.52 -3.43 16.56
N ARG A 105 3.72 -4.49 16.71
CA ARG A 105 3.66 -5.59 15.73
C ARG A 105 3.16 -5.11 14.38
N ALA A 106 2.14 -4.25 14.37
CA ALA A 106 1.63 -3.67 13.12
C ALA A 106 2.69 -2.87 12.37
N TYR A 107 3.45 -2.00 13.05
CA TYR A 107 4.55 -1.27 12.40
C TYR A 107 5.66 -2.19 11.88
N ILE A 108 5.99 -3.27 12.60
CA ILE A 108 6.95 -4.28 12.11
C ILE A 108 6.41 -4.96 10.85
N VAL A 109 5.14 -5.37 10.84
CA VAL A 109 4.51 -5.98 9.66
C VAL A 109 4.53 -5.02 8.47
N LEU A 110 4.17 -3.75 8.67
CA LEU A 110 4.23 -2.75 7.61
C LEU A 110 5.65 -2.57 7.09
N PHE A 111 6.64 -2.43 7.97
CA PHE A 111 8.04 -2.34 7.58
C PHE A 111 8.47 -3.55 6.73
N LEU A 112 8.11 -4.77 7.15
CA LEU A 112 8.39 -5.99 6.40
C LEU A 112 7.73 -5.96 5.03
N ILE A 113 6.47 -5.53 4.93
CA ILE A 113 5.76 -5.41 3.65
C ILE A 113 6.51 -4.48 2.68
N TRP A 114 6.93 -3.31 3.14
CA TRP A 114 7.68 -2.38 2.29
C TRP A 114 9.02 -2.97 1.85
N VAL A 115 9.79 -3.54 2.78
CA VAL A 115 11.10 -4.13 2.48
C VAL A 115 10.99 -5.31 1.52
N THR A 116 10.05 -6.23 1.75
CA THR A 116 9.86 -7.39 0.86
C THR A 116 9.35 -6.96 -0.50
N SER A 117 8.48 -5.95 -0.58
CA SER A 117 8.00 -5.42 -1.87
C SER A 117 9.13 -4.79 -2.68
N VAL A 118 10.00 -4.00 -2.04
CA VAL A 118 11.20 -3.43 -2.69
C VAL A 118 12.12 -4.55 -3.17
N PHE A 119 12.46 -5.49 -2.29
CA PHE A 119 13.37 -6.58 -2.61
C PHE A 119 12.86 -7.41 -3.79
N MET A 120 11.60 -7.87 -3.73
CA MET A 120 11.00 -8.69 -4.79
C MET A 120 10.75 -7.93 -6.10
N SER A 121 10.71 -6.60 -6.07
CA SER A 121 10.62 -5.80 -7.30
C SER A 121 11.93 -5.67 -8.07
N LEU A 122 13.06 -5.91 -7.38
CA LEU A 122 14.42 -5.80 -7.93
C LEU A 122 15.01 -7.15 -8.37
N VAL A 123 14.41 -8.25 -7.93
CA VAL A 123 14.78 -9.64 -8.28
C VAL A 123 13.96 -10.12 -9.47
#